data_AF-A0A1X7T818-F1
#
_entry.id   AF-A0A1X7T818-F1
#
_cell.length_a   1.000
_cell.length_b   1.000
_cell.length_c   1.000
_cell.angle_alpha   90.00
_cell.angle_beta   90.00
_cell.angle_gamma   90.00
#
_symmetry.space_group_name_H-M   'P 1'
#
loop_
_entity.id
_entity.type
_entity.pdbx_description
1 polymer ?
#
loop_
_entity_poly.entity_id
_entity_poly.type
_entity_poly.pdbx_seq_one_letter_code
_entity_poly.pdbx_strand_id
1 'polypeptide(L)'
;MQDNDPKHSSKKVKEWLEANKINWWKTPPESPDLNPIENLWHELKEYVRRVVQPQQKEELVKGIMDCWETVNRRKCSKYIGHVRKVISKSD
;
A
#
# COMPACT_ATOMS: atom_id res chain seq x y z
N MET A 1 8.95 -2.39 2.23
CA MET A 1 8.11 -2.64 3.43
C MET A 1 6.86 -3.36 2.95
N GLN A 2 6.43 -4.38 3.69
CA GLN A 2 5.27 -5.22 3.37
C GLN A 2 4.57 -5.57 4.68
N ASP A 3 3.33 -6.05 4.63
CA ASP A 3 2.64 -6.57 5.81
C ASP A 3 3.23 -7.94 6.23
N ASN A 4 2.75 -8.45 7.36
CA ASN A 4 3.21 -9.71 7.93
C ASN A 4 2.36 -10.92 7.53
N ASP A 5 1.64 -10.88 6.40
CA ASP A 5 0.91 -12.06 5.91
C ASP A 5 1.89 -13.25 5.79
N PRO A 6 1.50 -14.46 6.26
CA PRO A 6 2.35 -15.65 6.18
C PRO A 6 2.99 -15.88 4.81
N LYS A 7 2.30 -15.53 3.71
CA LYS A 7 2.83 -15.65 2.35
C LYS A 7 4.10 -14.81 2.14
N HIS A 8 4.13 -13.60 2.69
CA HIS A 8 5.27 -12.67 2.61
C HIS A 8 6.44 -13.05 3.54
N SER A 9 6.21 -13.95 4.51
CA SER A 9 7.23 -14.41 5.46
C SER A 9 7.75 -15.83 5.19
N SER A 10 7.24 -16.49 4.14
CA SER A 10 7.67 -17.83 3.76
C SER A 10 9.16 -17.90 3.42
N LYS A 11 9.78 -19.08 3.62
CA LYS A 11 11.20 -19.32 3.30
C LYS A 11 11.55 -18.93 1.87
N LYS A 12 10.70 -19.33 0.91
CA LYS A 12 10.87 -19.03 -0.52
C LYS A 12 10.91 -17.53 -0.80
N VAL A 13 10.04 -16.74 -0.16
CA VAL A 13 10.03 -15.28 -0.33
C VAL A 13 11.28 -14.64 0.28
N LYS A 14 11.72 -15.09 1.47
CA LYS A 14 12.94 -14.57 2.10
C LYS A 14 14.18 -14.84 1.26
N GLU A 15 14.35 -16.06 0.78
CA GLU A 15 15.47 -16.44 -0.11
C GLU A 15 15.47 -15.60 -1.39
N TRP A 16 14.29 -15.35 -1.98
CA TRP A 16 14.19 -14.50 -3.17
C TRP A 16 14.54 -13.04 -2.88
N LEU A 17 14.09 -12.47 -1.75
CA LEU A 17 14.43 -11.10 -1.35
C LEU A 17 15.95 -10.95 -1.14
N GLU A 18 16.58 -11.93 -0.49
CA GLU A 18 18.03 -11.96 -0.27
C GLU A 18 18.81 -12.08 -1.59
N ALA A 19 18.41 -13.01 -2.47
CA ALA A 19 19.04 -13.20 -3.77
C ALA A 19 18.98 -11.93 -4.66
N ASN A 20 17.90 -11.16 -4.54
CA ASN A 20 17.70 -9.91 -5.27
C ASN A 20 18.23 -8.67 -4.53
N LYS A 21 18.89 -8.83 -3.36
CA LYS A 21 19.42 -7.74 -2.54
C LYS A 21 18.37 -6.68 -2.18
N ILE A 22 17.12 -7.11 -2.01
CA ILE A 22 16.01 -6.24 -1.64
C ILE A 22 16.04 -6.06 -0.13
N ASN A 23 16.29 -4.83 0.31
CA ASN A 23 16.16 -4.49 1.72
C ASN A 23 14.67 -4.52 2.12
N TRP A 24 14.33 -5.39 3.08
CA TRP A 24 12.98 -5.51 3.61
C TRP A 24 13.01 -5.37 5.12
N TRP A 25 11.94 -4.77 5.66
CA TRP A 25 11.78 -4.50 7.09
C TRP A 25 10.61 -5.31 7.62
N LYS A 26 10.78 -5.96 8.76
CA LYS A 26 9.69 -6.64 9.47
C LYS A 26 8.95 -5.62 10.33
N THR A 27 7.70 -5.33 9.99
CA THR A 27 6.84 -4.46 10.79
C THR A 27 6.32 -5.24 12.01
N PRO A 28 5.85 -4.57 13.07
CA PRO A 28 5.09 -5.24 14.12
C PRO A 28 3.79 -5.84 13.56
N PRO A 29 3.23 -6.90 14.16
CA PRO A 29 1.90 -7.39 13.82
C PRO A 29 0.85 -6.28 13.89
N GLU A 30 -0.21 -6.40 13.09
CA GLU A 30 -1.39 -5.51 13.16
C GLU A 30 -1.06 -4.01 13.07
N SER A 31 -0.03 -3.64 12.29
CA SER A 31 0.42 -2.26 12.13
C SER A 31 0.13 -1.72 10.71
N PRO A 32 -1.15 -1.56 10.31
CA PRO A 32 -1.51 -1.05 8.99
C PRO A 32 -1.03 0.39 8.78
N ASP A 33 -0.94 1.18 9.86
CA ASP A 33 -0.47 2.57 9.84
C ASP A 33 0.97 2.72 9.35
N LEU A 34 1.77 1.65 9.46
CA LEU A 34 3.13 1.62 8.94
C LEU A 34 3.18 1.35 7.44
N ASN A 35 2.11 0.87 6.82
CA ASN A 35 2.10 0.55 5.40
C ASN A 35 1.52 1.71 4.57
N PRO A 36 2.35 2.50 3.84
CA PRO A 36 1.87 3.69 3.15
C PRO A 36 0.87 3.37 2.02
N ILE A 37 0.84 2.13 1.53
CA ILE A 37 -0.14 1.71 0.52
C ILE A 37 -1.57 1.70 1.07
N GLU A 38 -1.78 1.56 2.38
CA GLU A 38 -3.11 1.61 2.99
C GLU A 38 -3.78 2.97 2.78
N ASN A 39 -2.98 4.05 2.83
CA ASN A 39 -3.47 5.40 2.52
C ASN A 39 -3.91 5.53 1.06
N LEU A 40 -3.17 4.90 0.14
CA LEU A 40 -3.53 4.88 -1.27
C LEU A 40 -4.79 4.03 -1.52
N TRP A 41 -4.91 2.87 -0.85
CA TRP A 41 -6.12 2.05 -0.92
C TRP A 41 -7.34 2.78 -0.38
N HIS A 42 -7.19 3.57 0.68
CA HIS A 42 -8.26 4.40 1.21
C HIS A 42 -8.74 5.44 0.18
N GLU A 43 -7.81 6.18 -0.44
CA GLU A 43 -8.13 7.15 -1.49
C GLU A 43 -8.85 6.50 -2.68
N LEU A 44 -8.34 5.37 -3.16
CA LEU A 44 -8.90 4.63 -4.29
C LEU A 44 -10.31 4.11 -3.98
N LYS A 45 -10.52 3.55 -2.78
CA LYS A 45 -11.86 3.11 -2.33
C LYS A 45 -12.84 4.28 -2.27
N GLU A 46 -12.42 5.44 -1.76
CA GLU A 46 -13.26 6.63 -1.72
C GLU A 46 -13.58 7.17 -3.12
N TYR A 47 -12.62 7.16 -4.05
CA TYR A 47 -12.84 7.56 -5.44
C TYR A 47 -13.84 6.63 -6.13
N VAL A 48 -13.66 5.32 -6.03
CA VAL A 48 -14.59 4.34 -6.62
C VAL A 48 -15.98 4.51 -6.03
N ARG A 49 -16.09 4.70 -4.71
CA ARG A 49 -17.38 4.85 -4.01
C ARG A 49 -18.12 6.13 -4.37
N ARG A 50 -17.42 7.25 -4.54
CA ARG A 50 -18.05 8.58 -4.70
C ARG A 50 -18.14 9.05 -6.15
N VAL A 51 -17.17 8.68 -6.99
CA VAL A 51 -17.03 9.20 -8.35
C VAL A 51 -17.47 8.16 -9.38
N VAL A 52 -16.97 6.93 -9.26
CA VAL A 52 -17.20 5.88 -10.28
C VAL A 52 -18.57 5.25 -10.12
N GLN A 53 -18.96 4.90 -8.88
CA GLN A 53 -20.22 4.23 -8.54
C GLN A 53 -20.58 3.05 -9.48
N PRO A 54 -19.64 2.12 -9.70
CA PRO A 54 -19.78 1.10 -10.74
C PRO A 54 -20.91 0.12 -10.44
N GLN A 55 -21.66 -0.26 -11.46
CA GLN A 55 -22.68 -1.32 -11.40
C GLN A 55 -22.16 -2.64 -11.97
N GLN A 56 -21.06 -2.58 -12.72
CA GLN A 56 -20.44 -3.72 -13.39
C GLN A 56 -18.94 -3.81 -13.08
N LYS A 57 -18.38 -5.00 -13.24
CA LYS A 57 -16.96 -5.26 -12.95
C LYS A 57 -16.04 -4.42 -13.84
N GLU A 58 -16.42 -4.22 -15.08
CA GLU A 58 -15.64 -3.49 -16.09
C GLU A 58 -15.52 -2.01 -15.70
N GLU A 59 -16.62 -1.42 -15.23
CA GLU A 59 -16.65 -0.04 -14.70
C GLU A 59 -15.81 0.09 -13.44
N LEU A 60 -15.87 -0.91 -12.54
CA LEU A 60 -15.03 -0.94 -11.34
C LEU A 60 -13.55 -0.98 -11.70
N VAL A 61 -13.15 -1.91 -12.58
CA VAL A 61 -11.75 -2.04 -13.00
C VAL A 61 -11.27 -0.77 -13.68
N LYS A 62 -12.06 -0.22 -14.62
CA LYS A 62 -11.71 1.04 -15.28
C LYS A 62 -11.56 2.18 -14.28
N GLY A 63 -12.52 2.35 -13.36
CA GLY A 63 -12.47 3.39 -12.35
C GLY A 63 -11.27 3.29 -11.39
N ILE A 64 -10.86 2.06 -11.05
CA ILE A 64 -9.63 1.82 -10.29
C ILE A 64 -8.41 2.27 -11.08
N MET A 65 -8.31 1.92 -12.36
CA MET A 65 -7.19 2.31 -13.23
C MET A 65 -7.15 3.82 -13.44
N ASP A 66 -8.30 4.47 -13.69
CA ASP A 66 -8.40 5.92 -13.84
C ASP A 66 -7.94 6.64 -12.55
N CYS A 67 -8.32 6.14 -11.38
CA CYS A 67 -7.81 6.67 -10.10
C CYS A 67 -6.30 6.50 -9.98
N TRP A 68 -5.80 5.33 -10.37
CA TRP A 68 -4.38 4.98 -10.29
C TRP A 68 -3.50 5.90 -11.14
N GLU A 69 -3.96 6.28 -12.33
CA GLU A 69 -3.25 7.25 -13.18
C GLU A 69 -3.08 8.63 -12.53
N THR A 70 -3.90 8.97 -11.52
CA THR A 70 -3.73 10.21 -10.76
C THR A 70 -2.64 10.14 -9.69
N VAL A 71 -2.09 8.95 -9.43
CA VAL A 71 -1.05 8.72 -8.42
C VAL A 71 0.28 9.26 -8.94
N ASN A 72 0.67 10.41 -8.42
CA ASN A 72 1.92 11.07 -8.79
C ASN A 72 2.92 11.08 -7.62
N ARG A 73 4.15 11.52 -7.91
CA ARG A 73 5.23 11.64 -6.92
C ARG A 73 4.80 12.41 -5.67
N ARG A 74 4.00 13.47 -5.81
CA ARG A 74 3.54 14.29 -4.67
C ARG A 74 2.63 13.49 -3.74
N LYS A 75 1.69 12.69 -4.28
CA LYS A 75 0.85 11.78 -3.48
C LYS A 75 1.72 10.73 -2.77
N CYS A 76 2.63 10.09 -3.49
CA CYS A 76 3.55 9.09 -2.91
C CYS A 76 4.39 9.70 -1.76
N SER A 77 4.97 10.88 -1.95
CA SER A 77 5.73 11.58 -0.91
C SER A 77 4.87 11.91 0.31
N LYS A 78 3.60 12.30 0.12
CA LYS A 78 2.65 12.54 1.22
C LYS A 78 2.42 11.27 2.04
N TYR A 79 2.17 10.13 1.39
CA TYR A 79 1.91 8.86 2.08
C TYR A 79 3.13 8.31 2.80
N ILE A 80 4.31 8.38 2.17
CA ILE A 80 5.58 8.00 2.81
C ILE A 80 5.89 8.94 3.99
N GLY A 81 5.62 10.24 3.85
CA GLY A 81 5.80 11.21 4.92
C GLY A 81 4.90 10.97 6.13
N HIS A 82 3.71 10.38 5.93
CA HIS A 82 2.83 9.98 7.04
C HIS A 82 3.48 8.87 7.88
N VAL A 83 4.06 7.85 7.25
CA VAL A 83 4.72 6.74 7.97
C VAL A 83 5.85 7.24 8.87
N ARG A 84 6.64 8.23 8.41
CA ARG A 84 7.69 8.85 9.24
C ARG A 84 7.15 9.43 10.55
N LYS A 85 5.95 10.02 10.52
CA LYS A 85 5.30 10.58 11.71
C LYS A 85 4.77 9.51 12.66
N VAL A 86 4.36 8.36 12.12
CA VAL A 86 3.90 7.21 12.92
C VAL A 86 5.10 6.60 13.65
N ILE A 87 6.20 6.36 12.92
CA ILE A 87 7.43 5.81 13.50
C ILE A 87 7.98 6.71 14.62
N SER A 88 8.03 8.03 14.41
CA SER A 88 8.57 8.97 15.41
C SER A 88 7.72 9.13 16.69
N LYS A 89 6.55 8.51 16.76
CA LYS A 89 5.66 8.52 17.94
C LYS A 89 5.72 7.22 18.75
N SER A 90 6.44 6.22 18.24
CA SER A 90 6.57 4.89 18.84
C SER A 90 7.87 4.72 19.65
N ASP A 91 8.68 5.79 19.76
CA ASP A 91 9.83 5.95 20.66
C ASP A 91 9.43 6.81 21.87
#